data_AF-A0AA97AI45-F1
#
_entry.id   AF-A0AA97AI45-F1
#
_cell.length_a   1.000
_cell.length_b   1.000
_cell.length_c   1.000
_cell.angle_alpha   90.00
_cell.angle_beta   90.00
_cell.angle_gamma   90.00
#
_symmetry.space_group_name_H-M   'P 1'
#
loop_
_entity.id
_entity.type
_entity.pdbx_description
1 polymer ?
#
loop_
_entity_poly.entity_id
_entity_poly.type
_entity_poly.pdbx_seq_one_letter_code
_entity_poly.pdbx_strand_id
1 'polypeptide(L)'
;MTDLEDFSPYTSRRLHWFPYEITRCTRLVNSTVSTRSIYGNYKYRPSFPPLRAPGDTDLSLESLAPSRWGISAARTCSVCTGPIPTTGPHQAWLSRLVATDVLLLLVNACSQECLDALPPGATGYIPTHHRGGKVAQPSSR
;
A
#
# COMPACT_ATOMS: atom_id res chain seq x y z
N MET A 1 -8.36 15.01 -3.50
CA MET A 1 -6.88 14.86 -3.46
C MET A 1 -6.33 14.84 -4.88
N THR A 2 -6.51 15.92 -5.63
CA THR A 2 -5.98 16.04 -7.02
C THR A 2 -4.93 17.14 -7.14
N ASP A 3 -4.94 18.12 -6.23
CA ASP A 3 -4.02 19.28 -6.22
C ASP A 3 -2.80 19.13 -5.31
N LEU A 4 -2.53 17.92 -4.80
CA LEU A 4 -1.34 17.68 -4.00
C LEU A 4 -0.10 17.64 -4.92
N GLU A 5 0.83 18.58 -4.72
CA GLU A 5 2.07 18.69 -5.53
C GLU A 5 3.32 18.21 -4.80
N ASP A 6 3.38 18.40 -3.49
CA ASP A 6 4.46 17.96 -2.61
C ASP A 6 3.90 17.07 -1.50
N PHE A 7 4.53 15.91 -1.30
CA PHE A 7 4.19 14.97 -0.24
C PHE A 7 5.38 14.70 0.67
N SER A 8 5.46 15.49 1.74
CA SER A 8 6.52 15.40 2.75
C SER A 8 5.91 15.11 4.14
N PRO A 9 5.30 13.94 4.35
CA PRO A 9 4.85 13.55 5.68
C PRO A 9 6.05 13.45 6.62
N TYR A 10 5.80 13.66 7.91
CA TYR A 10 6.86 13.57 8.93
C TYR A 10 7.69 12.28 8.78
N THR A 11 9.01 12.40 8.73
CA THR A 11 9.98 11.35 8.37
C THR A 11 10.19 10.30 9.46
N SER A 12 9.12 9.90 10.13
CA SER A 12 9.14 8.87 11.17
C SER A 12 9.38 7.49 10.57
N ARG A 13 10.34 6.75 11.14
CA ARG A 13 10.55 5.33 10.85
C ARG A 13 9.39 4.44 11.35
N ARG A 14 8.42 4.99 12.08
CA ARG A 14 7.19 4.31 12.50
C ARG A 14 6.07 4.41 11.46
N LEU A 15 6.21 5.29 10.45
CA LEU A 15 5.27 5.36 9.34
C LEU A 15 5.77 4.42 8.23
N HIS A 16 5.16 3.24 8.17
CA HIS A 16 5.66 2.15 7.35
C HIS A 16 5.02 2.08 5.96
N TRP A 17 3.84 2.66 5.78
CA TRP A 17 3.07 2.51 4.56
C TRP A 17 2.12 3.69 4.34
N PHE A 18 1.64 3.80 3.10
CA PHE A 18 0.72 4.85 2.65
C PHE A 18 -0.47 4.24 1.90
N PRO A 19 -1.63 4.93 1.84
CA PRO A 19 -2.76 4.47 1.03
C PRO A 19 -2.41 4.46 -0.46
N TYR A 20 -2.83 3.42 -1.19
CA TYR A 20 -2.61 3.32 -2.64
C TYR A 20 -3.18 4.51 -3.42
N GLU A 21 -4.23 5.14 -2.89
CA GLU A 21 -4.93 6.29 -3.46
C GLU A 21 -4.02 7.50 -3.68
N ILE A 22 -2.87 7.57 -3.01
CA ILE A 22 -1.87 8.62 -3.29
C ILE A 22 -1.41 8.60 -4.75
N THR A 23 -1.45 7.44 -5.42
CA THR A 23 -1.13 7.30 -6.85
C THR A 23 -2.11 8.03 -7.77
N ARG A 24 -3.29 8.43 -7.26
CA ARG A 24 -4.29 9.23 -7.99
C ARG A 24 -3.98 10.73 -7.96
N CYS A 25 -3.02 11.17 -7.14
CA CYS A 25 -2.59 12.56 -7.11
C CYS A 25 -1.72 12.85 -8.34
N THR A 26 -2.34 13.16 -9.48
CA THR A 26 -1.63 13.34 -10.77
C THR A 26 -0.70 14.54 -10.80
N ARG A 27 -0.90 15.51 -9.89
CA ARG A 27 -0.03 16.69 -9.74
C ARG A 27 1.13 16.47 -8.77
N LEU A 28 1.20 15.32 -8.10
CA LEU A 28 2.24 15.02 -7.11
C LEU A 28 3.57 14.78 -7.83
N VAL A 29 4.49 15.74 -7.70
CA VAL A 29 5.79 15.75 -8.39
C VAL A 29 6.96 15.56 -7.44
N ASN A 30 6.79 15.86 -6.15
CA ASN A 30 7.83 15.69 -5.15
C ASN A 30 7.32 14.89 -3.94
N SER A 31 8.14 13.97 -3.43
CA SER A 31 7.88 13.26 -2.20
C SER A 31 9.16 13.16 -1.35
N THR A 32 8.97 13.20 -0.03
CA THR A 32 10.04 12.97 0.95
C THR A 32 9.56 11.99 2.01
N VAL A 33 9.89 10.71 1.84
CA VAL A 33 9.41 9.64 2.74
C VAL A 33 10.49 8.64 3.13
N SER A 34 10.44 8.18 4.37
CA SER A 34 11.45 7.27 4.93
C SER A 34 11.25 5.79 4.58
N THR A 35 10.22 5.41 3.82
CA THR A 35 9.89 3.99 3.55
C THR A 35 11.01 3.23 2.86
N ARG A 36 11.76 3.89 1.97
CA ARG A 36 12.96 3.32 1.33
C ARG A 36 14.02 2.89 2.36
N SER A 37 14.21 3.68 3.42
CA SER A 37 15.19 3.35 4.48
C SER A 37 14.82 2.10 5.28
N ILE A 38 13.53 1.71 5.25
CA ILE A 38 13.00 0.54 5.94
C ILE A 38 12.99 -0.65 4.99
N TYR A 39 12.26 -0.57 3.87
CA TYR A 39 12.03 -1.73 3.01
C TYR A 39 12.99 -1.83 1.83
N GLY A 40 13.61 -0.73 1.41
CA GLY A 40 14.59 -0.72 0.32
C GLY A 40 16.04 -0.94 0.75
N ASN A 41 16.36 -0.75 2.03
CA ASN A 41 17.73 -0.85 2.56
C ASN A 41 18.24 -2.29 2.56
N TYR A 42 19.10 -2.66 1.62
CA TYR A 42 19.61 -4.04 1.48
C TYR A 42 20.32 -4.59 2.72
N LYS A 43 20.92 -3.74 3.56
CA LYS A 43 21.58 -4.15 4.80
C LYS A 43 20.58 -4.47 5.92
N TYR A 44 19.40 -3.86 5.86
CA TYR A 44 18.36 -3.99 6.87
C TYR A 44 16.98 -3.95 6.19
N ARG A 45 16.47 -5.14 5.84
CA ARG A 45 15.13 -5.34 5.28
C ARG A 45 14.28 -6.15 6.24
N PRO A 46 13.57 -5.52 7.19
CA PRO A 46 12.62 -6.25 8.01
C PRO A 46 11.52 -6.84 7.13
N SER A 47 10.92 -7.93 7.60
CA SER A 47 9.73 -8.49 6.96
C SER A 47 8.63 -7.44 6.88
N PHE A 48 7.86 -7.47 5.80
CA PHE A 48 6.67 -6.64 5.68
C PHE A 48 5.63 -7.07 6.73
N PRO A 49 4.82 -6.15 7.28
CA PRO A 49 3.73 -6.53 8.17
C PRO A 49 2.82 -7.55 7.48
N PRO A 50 2.45 -8.67 8.10
CA PRO A 50 1.55 -9.63 7.48
C PRO A 50 0.12 -9.05 7.43
N LEU A 51 -0.48 -9.09 6.24
CA LEU A 51 -1.88 -8.77 6.00
C LEU A 51 -2.72 -10.03 6.18
N ARG A 52 -3.93 -9.86 6.73
CA ARG A 52 -4.88 -10.96 6.88
C ARG A 52 -5.58 -11.23 5.55
N ALA A 53 -5.92 -12.49 5.31
CA ALA A 53 -6.86 -12.81 4.26
C ALA A 53 -8.24 -12.20 4.58
N PRO A 54 -9.08 -11.92 3.58
CA PRO A 54 -10.52 -11.82 3.81
C PRO A 54 -10.98 -13.08 4.55
N GLY A 55 -11.78 -12.92 5.60
CA GLY A 55 -12.30 -14.02 6.42
C GLY A 55 -13.81 -13.97 6.48
N ASP A 56 -14.43 -15.15 6.65
CA ASP A 56 -15.88 -15.42 6.54
C ASP A 56 -16.79 -14.70 7.56
N THR A 57 -16.29 -13.69 8.25
CA THR A 57 -17.05 -12.93 9.25
C THR A 57 -17.29 -11.52 8.73
N ASP A 58 -18.56 -11.10 8.72
CA ASP A 58 -18.94 -9.73 8.39
C ASP A 58 -18.14 -8.74 9.24
N LEU A 59 -17.39 -7.89 8.56
CA LEU A 59 -16.69 -6.78 9.18
C LEU A 59 -17.63 -5.58 9.18
N SER A 60 -17.92 -5.06 10.37
CA SER A 60 -18.45 -3.71 10.50
C SER A 60 -17.40 -2.74 9.96
N LEU A 61 -17.59 -2.29 8.71
CA LEU A 61 -16.71 -1.32 8.05
C LEU A 61 -16.60 0.01 8.84
N GLU A 62 -17.54 0.26 9.76
CA GLU A 62 -17.59 1.42 10.64
C GLU A 62 -16.61 1.32 11.82
N SER A 63 -16.21 0.12 12.21
CA SER A 63 -15.34 -0.14 13.37
C SER A 63 -13.94 -0.60 13.01
N LEU A 64 -13.56 -0.49 11.73
CA LEU A 64 -12.22 -0.88 11.26
C LEU A 64 -11.15 0.04 11.87
N ALA A 65 -10.20 -0.57 12.57
CA ALA A 65 -9.03 0.14 13.09
C ALA A 65 -8.22 0.78 11.95
N PRO A 66 -8.09 2.12 11.89
CA PRO A 66 -7.43 2.80 10.77
C PRO A 66 -5.96 2.40 10.57
N SER A 67 -5.28 2.06 11.67
CA SER A 67 -3.90 1.57 11.67
C SER A 67 -3.70 0.21 10.98
N ARG A 68 -4.79 -0.50 10.69
CA ARG A 68 -4.78 -1.82 10.02
C ARG A 68 -5.41 -1.76 8.63
N TRP A 69 -6.44 -0.95 8.46
CA TRP A 69 -7.27 -0.94 7.24
C TRP A 69 -7.09 0.31 6.37
N GLY A 70 -6.37 1.32 6.85
CA GLY A 70 -6.34 2.64 6.24
C GLY A 70 -7.58 3.47 6.61
N ILE A 71 -7.46 4.80 6.57
CA ILE A 71 -8.58 5.73 6.85
C ILE A 71 -9.42 5.89 5.58
N SER A 72 -10.75 5.85 5.70
CA SER A 72 -11.79 6.14 4.68
C SER A 72 -11.76 5.34 3.36
N ALA A 73 -10.58 5.08 2.80
CA ALA A 73 -10.31 4.22 1.64
C ALA A 73 -10.60 2.73 1.90
N ALA A 74 -10.79 2.32 3.14
CA ALA A 74 -11.22 0.95 3.45
C ALA A 74 -12.66 0.64 2.98
N ARG A 75 -13.45 1.64 2.55
CA ARG A 75 -14.83 1.48 2.07
C ARG A 75 -14.95 1.36 0.56
N THR A 76 -13.96 1.84 -0.18
CA THR A 76 -13.96 1.83 -1.66
C THR A 76 -12.72 1.14 -2.17
N CYS A 77 -12.86 0.31 -3.19
CA CYS A 77 -11.76 -0.37 -3.83
C CYS A 77 -10.70 0.62 -4.31
N SER A 78 -9.45 0.38 -3.91
CA SER A 78 -8.28 1.14 -4.34
C SER A 78 -8.06 1.10 -5.86
N VAL A 79 -8.62 0.10 -6.54
CA VAL A 79 -8.44 -0.13 -7.99
C VAL A 79 -9.63 0.38 -8.79
N CYS A 80 -10.82 -0.20 -8.60
CA CYS A 80 -12.01 0.13 -9.39
C CYS A 80 -12.91 1.20 -8.76
N THR A 81 -12.61 1.69 -7.56
CA THR A 81 -13.45 2.63 -6.77
C THR A 81 -14.83 2.13 -6.34
N GLY A 82 -15.20 0.89 -6.71
CA GLY A 82 -16.44 0.24 -6.27
C GLY A 82 -16.46 -0.06 -4.76
N PRO A 83 -17.60 -0.50 -4.21
CA PRO A 83 -17.74 -0.81 -2.78
C PRO A 83 -16.87 -2.00 -2.37
N ILE A 84 -16.32 -1.95 -1.16
CA ILE A 84 -15.68 -3.11 -0.52
C ILE A 84 -16.75 -4.07 0.03
N PRO A 85 -16.60 -5.40 -0.15
CA PRO A 85 -17.52 -6.39 0.41
C PRO A 85 -17.64 -6.29 1.94
N THR A 86 -18.76 -6.75 2.49
CA THR A 86 -18.97 -6.79 3.94
C THR A 86 -18.02 -7.77 4.64
N THR A 87 -17.52 -8.78 3.92
CA THR A 87 -16.42 -9.67 4.36
C THR A 87 -15.04 -8.98 4.42
N GLY A 88 -14.96 -7.72 3.99
CA GLY A 88 -13.76 -6.90 4.01
C GLY A 88 -12.99 -6.85 2.69
N PRO A 89 -11.95 -6.00 2.61
CA PRO A 89 -11.12 -5.88 1.43
C PRO A 89 -10.12 -7.03 1.30
N HIS A 90 -9.82 -7.37 0.06
CA HIS A 90 -8.63 -8.11 -0.32
C HIS A 90 -7.42 -7.18 -0.18
N GLN A 91 -6.76 -7.22 0.98
CA GLN A 91 -5.60 -6.36 1.25
C GLN A 91 -4.32 -6.89 0.61
N ALA A 92 -3.53 -5.98 0.04
CA ALA A 92 -2.19 -6.29 -0.43
C ALA A 92 -1.22 -5.11 -0.22
N TRP A 93 0.05 -5.45 -0.13
CA TRP A 93 1.15 -4.51 -0.25
C TRP A 93 1.62 -4.42 -1.69
N LEU A 94 1.98 -3.20 -2.11
CA LEU A 94 2.64 -2.96 -3.38
C LEU A 94 3.66 -1.83 -3.23
N SER A 95 4.92 -2.08 -3.62
CA SER A 95 5.95 -1.04 -3.61
C SER A 95 5.96 -0.29 -4.93
N ARG A 96 5.71 1.03 -4.96
CA ARG A 96 5.62 1.83 -6.19
C ARG A 96 6.33 3.16 -6.04
N LEU A 97 6.85 3.66 -7.16
CA LEU A 97 7.32 5.05 -7.25
C LEU A 97 6.11 5.98 -7.17
N VAL A 98 6.16 6.94 -6.25
CA VAL A 98 5.16 8.00 -6.10
C VAL A 98 5.93 9.31 -6.01
N ALA A 99 5.78 10.16 -7.03
CA ALA A 99 6.70 11.27 -7.28
C ALA A 99 8.15 10.77 -7.35
N THR A 100 8.97 11.10 -6.35
CA THR A 100 10.43 10.88 -6.34
C THR A 100 10.86 9.67 -5.52
N ASP A 101 10.02 9.20 -4.59
CA ASP A 101 10.33 8.09 -3.69
C ASP A 101 9.55 6.81 -3.99
N VAL A 102 10.13 5.66 -3.61
CA VAL A 102 9.41 4.38 -3.59
C VAL A 102 8.72 4.18 -2.24
N LEU A 103 7.39 4.06 -2.30
CA LEU A 103 6.51 3.91 -1.15
C LEU A 103 6.01 2.46 -1.07
N LEU A 104 5.86 1.96 0.16
CA LEU A 104 5.06 0.78 0.42
C LEU A 104 3.58 1.20 0.50
N LEU A 105 2.76 0.74 -0.44
CA LEU A 105 1.36 1.11 -0.53
C LEU A 105 0.46 0.00 0.00
N LEU A 106 -0.51 0.36 0.85
CA LEU A 106 -1.63 -0.51 1.23
C LEU A 106 -2.72 -0.40 0.16
N VAL A 107 -3.03 -1.51 -0.48
CA VAL A 107 -4.15 -1.67 -1.41
C VAL A 107 -5.30 -2.33 -0.67
N ASN A 108 -6.50 -1.74 -0.72
CA ASN A 108 -7.74 -2.36 -0.30
C ASN A 108 -8.57 -2.68 -1.55
N ALA A 109 -8.55 -3.91 -2.04
CA ALA A 109 -9.30 -4.30 -3.25
C ALA A 109 -10.63 -4.96 -2.90
N CYS A 110 -11.65 -4.80 -3.75
CA CYS A 110 -12.93 -5.49 -3.58
C CYS A 110 -12.89 -6.97 -3.99
N SER A 111 -11.87 -7.39 -4.73
CA SER A 111 -11.75 -8.75 -5.25
C SER A 111 -10.32 -9.10 -5.64
N GLN A 112 -10.06 -10.38 -5.95
CA GLN A 112 -8.76 -10.83 -6.44
C GLN A 112 -8.47 -10.27 -7.84
N GLU A 113 -9.47 -10.14 -8.71
CA GLU A 113 -9.32 -9.58 -10.05
C GLU A 113 -8.81 -8.13 -9.99
N CYS A 114 -9.27 -7.35 -9.00
CA CYS A 114 -8.74 -6.00 -8.78
C CYS A 114 -7.26 -6.03 -8.35
N LEU A 115 -6.84 -7.00 -7.53
CA LEU A 115 -5.43 -7.15 -7.19
C LEU A 115 -4.57 -7.56 -8.38
N ASP A 116 -5.10 -8.44 -9.24
CA ASP A 116 -4.39 -8.91 -10.44
C ASP A 116 -4.29 -7.81 -11.52
N ALA A 117 -5.21 -6.85 -11.51
CA ALA A 117 -5.18 -5.66 -12.36
C ALA A 117 -4.18 -4.57 -11.89
N LEU A 118 -3.53 -4.75 -10.72
CA LEU A 118 -2.55 -3.78 -10.24
C LEU A 118 -1.35 -3.69 -11.20
N PRO A 119 -0.80 -2.48 -11.39
CA PRO A 119 0.42 -2.32 -12.17
C PRO A 119 1.62 -2.96 -11.43
N PRO A 120 2.71 -3.30 -12.14
CA PRO A 120 3.89 -3.89 -11.53
C PRO A 120 4.52 -2.96 -10.48
N GLY A 121 5.17 -3.55 -9.49
CA GLY A 121 5.96 -2.84 -8.49
C GLY A 121 7.13 -2.05 -9.10
N ALA A 122 7.72 -1.16 -8.29
CA ALA A 122 8.88 -0.37 -8.67
C ALA A 122 10.10 -1.26 -8.99
N THR A 123 10.93 -0.81 -9.93
CA THR A 123 12.18 -1.50 -10.28
C THR A 123 13.08 -1.71 -9.06
N GLY A 124 13.58 -2.93 -8.88
CA GLY A 124 14.41 -3.31 -7.73
C GLY A 124 13.62 -3.67 -6.47
N TYR A 125 12.28 -3.63 -6.53
CA TYR A 125 11.36 -4.09 -5.48
C TYR A 125 10.56 -5.29 -5.97
N ILE A 126 9.75 -5.90 -5.09
CA ILE A 126 8.88 -7.03 -5.44
C ILE A 126 7.95 -6.57 -6.58
N PRO A 127 7.93 -7.27 -7.74
CA PRO A 127 7.21 -6.81 -8.92
C PRO A 127 5.69 -7.03 -8.83
N THR A 128 5.23 -7.90 -7.95
CA THR A 128 3.81 -8.24 -7.76
C THR A 128 3.30 -7.78 -6.40
N HIS A 129 1.99 -7.65 -6.28
CA HIS A 129 1.33 -7.43 -4.99
C HIS A 129 1.56 -8.63 -4.06
N HIS A 130 1.66 -8.40 -2.75
CA HIS A 130 1.93 -9.46 -1.77
C HIS A 130 1.24 -9.22 -0.43
N ARG A 131 1.02 -10.27 0.37
CA ARG A 131 0.41 -10.14 1.71
C ARG A 131 1.40 -9.82 2.83
N GLY A 132 2.66 -9.63 2.48
CA GLY A 132 3.73 -9.35 3.45
C GLY A 132 4.18 -10.60 4.21
N GLY A 133 4.74 -10.42 5.40
CA GLY A 133 5.49 -11.47 6.08
C GLY A 133 6.84 -11.70 5.41
N LYS A 134 7.28 -12.97 5.38
CA LYS A 134 8.56 -13.37 4.78
C LYS A 134 8.40 -13.52 3.26
N VAL A 135 8.56 -12.41 2.54
CA VAL A 135 8.54 -12.38 1.08
C VAL A 135 9.97 -12.15 0.57
N ALA A 136 10.37 -12.91 -0.45
CA ALA A 136 11.67 -12.72 -1.09
C ALA A 136 11.68 -11.37 -1.82
N GLN A 137 12.58 -10.48 -1.42
CA GLN A 137 12.85 -9.25 -2.14
C GLN A 137 13.97 -9.46 -3.17
N PRO A 138 13.94 -8.79 -4.33
CA PRO A 138 15.04 -8.84 -5.29
C PRO A 138 16.38 -8.44 -4.64
N SER A 139 17.47 -9.04 -5.12
CA SER A 139 18.81 -8.59 -4.76
C SER A 139 19.00 -7.13 -5.15
N SER A 140 19.74 -6.37 -4.34
CA SER A 140 20.25 -5.08 -4.79
C SER A 140 21.18 -5.33 -5.98
N ARG A 141 20.93 -4.65 -7.10
CA ARG A 141 21.94 -4.50 -8.16
C ARG A 141 23.15 -3.74 -7.62
#